data_AF-A0A7C8LVB4-F1
#
_entry.id   AF-A0A7C8LVB4-F1
#
_cell.length_a   1.000
_cell.length_b   1.000
_cell.length_c   1.000
_cell.angle_alpha   90.00
_cell.angle_beta   90.00
_cell.angle_gamma   90.00
#
_symmetry.space_group_name_H-M   'P 1'
#
loop_
_entity.id
_entity.type
_entity.pdbx_description
1 polymer ?
#
loop_
_entity_poly.entity_id
_entity_poly.type
_entity_poly.pdbx_seq_one_letter_code
_entity_poly.pdbx_strand_id
1 'polypeptide(L)' 'MARFVKFSSAADPRLEVHINPAEVAAVRDSHGKTMIIFRGVAVTENVVGTVASVVAALEAAG' A
#
# COMPACT_ATOMS: atom_id res chain seq x y z
N MET A 1 2.42 -2.88 -19.03
CA MET A 1 3.07 -1.65 -18.52
C MET A 1 2.73 -1.60 -17.04
N ALA A 2 3.68 -1.80 -16.13
CA ALA A 2 3.38 -1.84 -14.70
C ALA A 2 3.00 -0.42 -14.24
N ARG A 3 1.75 -0.25 -13.79
CA ARG A 3 1.22 1.03 -13.34
C ARG A 3 1.41 1.09 -11.82
N PHE A 4 2.31 1.96 -11.36
CA PHE A 4 2.60 2.07 -9.93
C PHE A 4 1.65 3.06 -9.26
N VAL A 5 1.19 2.71 -8.06
CA VAL A 5 0.43 3.61 -7.18
C VAL A 5 1.37 4.15 -6.12
N LYS A 6 1.32 5.47 -5.90
CA LYS A 6 2.19 6.16 -4.94
C LYS A 6 1.47 6.39 -3.62
N PHE A 7 2.18 6.11 -2.53
CA PHE A 7 1.76 6.44 -1.18
C PHE A 7 2.92 7.07 -0.39
N SER A 8 2.62 7.79 0.68
CA SER A 8 3.63 8.24 1.65
C SER A 8 3.73 7.21 2.78
N SER A 9 4.95 6.92 3.25
CA SER A 9 5.13 6.11 4.46
C SER A 9 4.54 6.82 5.68
N ALA A 10 3.91 6.04 6.56
CA ALA A 10 3.42 6.51 7.86
C ALA A 10 4.55 6.64 8.90
N ALA A 11 5.70 5.99 8.67
CA ALA A 11 6.87 6.07 9.55
C ALA A 11 7.77 7.26 9.17
N ASP A 12 7.91 7.55 7.88
CA ASP A 12 8.63 8.73 7.36
C ASP A 12 7.85 9.39 6.21
N PRO A 13 7.23 10.57 6.42
CA PRO A 13 6.48 11.27 5.39
C PRO A 13 7.31 11.71 4.17
N ARG A 14 8.65 11.74 4.27
CA ARG A 14 9.55 12.07 3.16
C ARG A 14 9.80 10.88 2.24
N LEU A 15 9.40 9.68 2.66
CA LEU A 15 9.60 8.45 1.92
C LEU A 15 8.36 8.13 1.07
N GLU A 16 8.54 8.11 -0.25
CA GLU A 16 7.52 7.66 -1.21
C GLU A 16 7.60 6.15 -1.40
N VAL A 17 6.44 5.50 -1.31
CA VAL A 17 6.26 4.06 -1.53
C VAL A 17 5.57 3.87 -2.87
N HIS A 18 6.26 3.21 -3.80
CA HIS A 18 5.72 2.87 -5.12
C HIS A 18 5.26 1.42 -5.15
N ILE A 19 3.99 1.21 -5.46
CA ILE A 19 3.32 -0.07 -5.27
C ILE A 19 2.80 -0.58 -6.61
N ASN A 20 3.23 -1.78 -7.00
CA ASN A 20 2.70 -2.47 -8.18
C ASN A 20 1.42 -3.24 -7.79
N PRO A 21 0.21 -2.85 -8.22
CA PRO A 21 -1.03 -3.46 -7.76
C PRO A 21 -1.12 -4.97 -7.96
N ALA A 22 -0.43 -5.50 -8.99
CA ALA A 22 -0.41 -6.94 -9.28
C ALA A 22 0.34 -7.77 -8.21
N GLU A 23 1.19 -7.14 -7.40
CA GLU A 23 2.11 -7.82 -6.47
C GLU A 23 1.74 -7.58 -5.00
N VAL A 24 0.53 -7.09 -4.70
CA VAL A 24 0.25 -6.50 -3.38
C VAL A 24 -1.15 -6.84 -2.86
N ALA A 25 -1.32 -6.91 -1.54
CA ALA A 25 -2.60 -6.98 -0.86
C ALA A 25 -2.68 -5.93 0.27
N ALA A 26 -3.83 -5.27 0.44
CA ALA A 26 -4.09 -4.38 1.57
C ALA A 26 -4.86 -5.14 2.66
N VAL A 27 -4.38 -5.11 3.90
CA VAL A 27 -4.94 -5.86 5.03
C VAL A 27 -5.07 -4.95 6.24
N ARG A 28 -6.07 -5.18 7.10
CA ARG A 28 -6.25 -4.42 8.33
C ARG A 28 -5.59 -5.17 9.49
N ASP A 29 -4.74 -4.52 10.26
CA ASP A 29 -4.17 -5.12 11.47
C ASP A 29 -5.21 -5.18 12.61
N SER A 30 -4.88 -5.92 13.68
CA SER A 30 -5.75 -6.08 14.85
C SER A 30 -6.01 -4.77 15.63
N HIS A 31 -5.25 -3.71 15.34
CA HIS A 31 -5.37 -2.38 15.96
C HIS A 31 -6.07 -1.38 15.03
N GLY A 32 -6.60 -1.84 13.88
CA GLY A 32 -7.36 -1.04 12.94
C GLY A 32 -6.52 -0.27 11.92
N LYS A 33 -5.20 -0.46 11.88
CA LYS A 33 -4.28 0.16 10.90
C LYS A 33 -4.31 -0.57 9.56
N THR A 34 -4.11 0.19 8.48
CA THR A 34 -3.96 -0.36 7.14
C THR A 34 -2.51 -0.80 6.92
N MET A 35 -2.31 -2.08 6.67
CA MET A 35 -1.02 -2.64 6.25
C MET A 35 -1.06 -2.96 4.77
N ILE A 36 0.05 -2.68 4.07
CA ILE A 36 0.25 -3.14 2.70
C ILE A 36 1.27 -4.28 2.71
N ILE A 37 0.88 -5.43 2.14
CA ILE A 37 1.69 -6.63 2.03
C ILE A 37 2.14 -6.81 0.59
N PHE A 38 3.44 -6.81 0.35
CA PHE A 38 4.04 -7.11 -0.95
C PHE A 38 4.16 -8.64 -1.10
N ARG A 39 3.45 -9.24 -2.07
CA ARG A 39 3.38 -10.69 -2.28
C ARG A 39 4.65 -11.29 -2.91
N GLY A 40 5.61 -10.46 -3.31
CA GLY A 40 6.90 -10.88 -3.89
C GLY A 40 8.14 -10.61 -3.01
N VAL A 41 7.99 -9.85 -1.92
CA VAL A 41 9.09 -9.48 -1.02
C VAL A 41 8.54 -9.56 0.39
N ALA A 42 9.21 -10.26 1.32
CA ALA A 42 8.75 -10.41 2.71
C ALA A 42 8.90 -9.10 3.52
N VAL A 43 8.29 -8.03 3.04
CA VAL A 43 8.33 -6.67 3.56
C VAL A 43 6.90 -6.17 3.68
N THR A 44 6.66 -5.41 4.75
CA THR A 44 5.40 -4.72 5.00
C THR A 44 5.70 -3.27 5.30
N GLU A 45 4.96 -2.35 4.69
CA GLU A 45 5.09 -0.92 4.95
C GLU A 45 3.74 -0.35 5.38
N ASN A 46 3.77 0.54 6.37
CA ASN A 46 2.59 1.30 6.79
C ASN A 46 2.55 2.57 5.95
N VAL A 47 1.43 2.83 5.28
CA VAL A 47 1.26 4.04 4.46
C VAL A 47 0.18 4.95 5.03
N VAL A 48 0.26 6.23 4.70
CA VAL A 48 -0.74 7.22 5.07
C VAL A 48 -2.01 7.02 4.24
N GLY A 49 -3.14 6.79 4.91
CA GLY A 49 -4.43 6.65 4.26
C GLY A 49 -5.35 5.64 4.95
N THR A 50 -6.63 5.67 4.60
CA THR A 50 -7.60 4.64 5.03
C THR A 50 -7.49 3.40 4.16
N VAL A 51 -7.90 2.24 4.67
CA VAL A 51 -7.97 0.99 3.89
C VAL A 51 -8.77 1.22 2.59
N ALA A 52 -9.92 1.88 2.68
CA ALA A 52 -10.79 2.15 1.53
C ALA A 52 -10.09 2.99 0.46
N SER A 53 -9.37 4.05 0.85
CA SER A 53 -8.60 4.86 -0.10
C SER A 53 -7.44 4.10 -0.73
N VAL A 54 -6.77 3.21 0.02
CA VAL A 54 -5.68 2.39 -0.49
C VAL A 54 -6.21 1.36 -1.50
N VAL A 55 -7.28 0.64 -1.14
CA VAL A 55 -7.92 -0.35 -2.02
C VAL A 55 -8.43 0.30 -3.30
N ALA A 56 -9.17 1.42 -3.20
CA ALA A 56 -9.68 2.13 -4.37
C ALA A 56 -8.56 2.61 -5.31
N ALA A 57 -7.44 3.09 -4.75
CA ALA A 57 -6.29 3.51 -5.55
C ALA A 57 -5.59 2.34 -6.25
N LEU A 58 -5.53 1.16 -5.61
CA LEU A 58 -4.99 -0.06 -6.21
C LEU A 58 -5.92 -0.63 -7.30
N GLU A 59 -7.23 -0.65 -7.05
CA GLU A 59 -8.25 -1.11 -8.01
C GLU A 59 -8.31 -0.21 -9.25
N ALA A 60 -8.24 1.12 -9.10
CA ALA A 60 -8.23 2.06 -10.22
C ALA A 60 -6.96 1.97 -11.10
N ALA A 61 -5.91 1.32 -10.61
CA ALA A 61 -4.65 1.15 -11.32
C ALA A 61 -4.53 -0.19 -12.08
N GLY A 62 -5.40 -1.16 -11.77
CA GLY A 62 -5.56 -2.43 -12.52
C GLY A 62 -6.42 -2.27 -13.77
#